data_AF-A0A4T0B6I3-F1
#
_entry.id   AF-A0A4T0B6I3-F1
#
_cell.length_a   1.000
_cell.length_b   1.000
_cell.length_c   1.000
_cell.angle_alpha   90.00
_cell.angle_beta   90.00
_cell.angle_gamma   90.00
#
_symmetry.space_group_name_H-M   'P 1'
#
loop_
_entity.id
_entity.type
_entity.pdbx_description
1 polymer ?
#
loop_
_entity_poly.entity_id
_entity_poly.type
_entity_poly.pdbx_seq_one_letter_code
_entity_poly.pdbx_strand_id
1 'polypeptide(L)'
;MISTVLWWIIFVLILTVFLKLGFGSGGIVPEGSTTARLQAGRCGAFTPTGGLFANLTRLGMLGLFTLTATIVTGFLASLATVLVWKV
;
A
#
# COMPACT_ATOMS: atom_id res chain seq x y z
N MET A 1 14.64 -23.83 -2.50
CA MET A 1 14.58 -23.23 -1.16
C MET A 1 14.91 -21.73 -1.18
N ILE A 2 16.00 -21.31 -1.83
CA ILE A 2 16.42 -19.89 -1.88
C ILE A 2 15.35 -18.93 -2.45
N SER A 3 14.65 -19.33 -3.52
CA SER A 3 13.69 -18.48 -4.22
C SER A 3 12.40 -18.24 -3.43
N THR A 4 12.01 -19.20 -2.59
CA THR A 4 10.86 -19.03 -1.67
C THR A 4 11.19 -18.02 -0.58
N VAL A 5 12.43 -18.03 -0.07
CA VAL A 5 12.89 -17.06 0.93
C VAL A 5 12.95 -15.65 0.34
N LEU A 6 13.49 -15.51 -0.89
CA LEU A 6 13.50 -14.22 -1.60
C LEU A 6 12.10 -13.66 -1.85
N TRP A 7 11.15 -14.51 -2.26
CA TRP A 7 9.76 -14.09 -2.44
C TRP A 7 9.16 -13.53 -1.14
N TRP A 8 9.38 -14.21 -0.01
CA TRP A 8 8.91 -13.76 1.30
C TRP A 8 9.55 -12.43 1.74
N ILE A 9 10.85 -12.26 1.52
CA ILE A 9 11.55 -11.01 1.84
C ILE A 9 10.94 -9.85 1.04
N ILE A 10 10.80 -10.01 -0.28
CA ILE A 10 10.22 -8.99 -1.16
C ILE A 10 8.78 -8.68 -0.75
N PHE A 11 7.98 -9.72 -0.48
CA PHE A 11 6.60 -9.60 -0.05
C PHE A 11 6.48 -8.79 1.25
N VAL A 12 7.24 -9.14 2.29
CA VAL A 12 7.19 -8.44 3.58
C VAL A 12 7.65 -7.00 3.45
N LEU A 13 8.71 -6.74 2.67
CA LEU A 13 9.29 -5.42 2.50
C LEU A 13 8.30 -4.47 1.80
N ILE A 14 7.69 -4.92 0.69
CA ILE A 14 6.68 -4.15 -0.03
C ILE A 14 5.41 -3.97 0.81
N LEU A 15 4.94 -5.03 1.49
CA LEU A 15 3.73 -4.97 2.30
C LEU A 15 3.89 -3.97 3.45
N THR A 16 5.07 -3.94 4.07
CA THR A 16 5.40 -2.98 5.13
C THR A 16 5.31 -1.55 4.61
N VAL A 17 5.80 -1.27 3.41
CA VAL A 17 5.69 0.06 2.78
C VAL A 17 4.22 0.44 2.57
N PHE A 18 3.39 -0.48 2.05
CA PHE A 18 1.96 -0.23 1.87
C PHE A 18 1.23 0.01 3.19
N LEU A 19 1.51 -0.77 4.24
CA LEU A 19 0.90 -0.59 5.55
C LEU A 19 1.33 0.71 6.22
N LYS A 20 2.58 1.15 6.00
CA LYS A 20 3.10 2.43 6.47
C LYS A 20 2.55 3.64 5.72
N LEU A 21 1.77 3.46 4.65
CA LEU A 21 1.03 4.56 4.04
C LEU A 21 0.09 5.19 5.06
N GLY A 22 -0.56 4.41 5.95
CA GLY A 22 -1.35 4.94 7.06
C GLY A 22 -2.83 5.14 6.73
N PHE A 23 -3.43 4.21 5.99
CA PHE A 23 -4.89 4.12 5.85
C PHE A 23 -5.44 3.07 6.81
N GLY A 24 -6.45 3.42 7.60
CA GLY A 24 -7.11 2.55 8.59
C GLY A 24 -8.62 2.78 8.64
N SER A 25 -9.30 2.13 9.59
CA SER A 25 -10.77 2.16 9.74
C SER A 25 -11.35 3.56 9.97
N GLY A 26 -10.57 4.48 10.53
CA GLY A 26 -10.92 5.91 10.66
C GLY A 26 -10.57 6.78 9.46
N GLY A 27 -10.08 6.20 8.36
CA GLY A 27 -9.53 6.93 7.22
C GLY A 27 -8.01 7.08 7.30
N ILE A 28 -7.50 8.28 7.05
CA ILE A 28 -6.05 8.53 7.11
C ILE A 28 -5.64 8.64 8.57
N VAL A 29 -4.69 7.81 8.98
CA VAL A 29 -4.09 7.84 10.32
C VAL A 29 -3.32 9.16 10.47
N PRO A 30 -3.70 10.06 11.40
CA PRO A 30 -3.16 11.42 11.45
C PRO A 30 -1.67 11.48 11.84
N GLU A 31 -1.21 10.55 12.67
CA GLU A 31 0.15 10.59 13.22
C GLU A 31 1.14 9.81 12.34
N GLY A 32 2.08 10.54 11.70
CA GLY A 32 3.23 9.94 11.01
C GLY A 32 2.96 9.27 9.66
N SER A 33 1.72 9.30 9.17
CA SER A 33 1.34 8.73 7.87
C SER A 33 1.96 9.50 6.68
N THR A 34 2.54 8.76 5.74
CA THR A 34 3.04 9.30 4.48
C THR A 34 1.93 9.90 3.63
N THR A 35 0.70 9.36 3.71
CA THR A 35 -0.46 9.91 2.99
C THR A 35 -1.02 11.18 3.60
N ALA A 36 -0.96 11.37 4.93
CA ALA A 36 -1.32 12.65 5.54
C ALA A 36 -0.44 13.80 4.99
N ARG A 37 0.86 13.56 4.86
CA ARG A 37 1.82 14.53 4.27
C ARG A 37 1.56 14.79 2.79
N LEU A 38 1.28 13.75 2.00
CA LEU A 38 0.99 13.89 0.58
C LEU A 38 -0.35 14.59 0.33
N GLN A 39 -1.37 14.34 1.16
CA GLN A 39 -2.63 15.07 1.09
C GLN A 39 -2.42 16.55 1.41
N ALA A 40 -1.67 16.86 2.48
CA ALA A 40 -1.34 18.24 2.83
C ALA A 40 -0.58 18.98 1.70
N GLY A 41 0.32 18.28 1.00
CA GLY A 41 1.10 18.87 -0.08
C GLY A 41 0.39 18.99 -1.43
N ARG A 42 -0.54 18.08 -1.77
CA ARG A 42 -1.18 18.04 -3.10
C ARG A 42 -2.66 18.42 -3.13
N CYS A 43 -3.41 18.10 -2.08
CA CYS A 43 -4.86 18.34 -2.04
C CYS A 43 -5.24 19.44 -1.03
N GLY A 44 -4.33 19.84 -0.14
CA GLY A 44 -4.65 20.75 0.95
C GLY A 44 -5.76 20.19 1.84
N ALA A 45 -6.60 21.06 2.41
CA ALA A 45 -7.69 20.67 3.31
C ALA A 45 -8.83 19.91 2.62
N PHE A 46 -8.94 19.97 1.28
CA PHE A 46 -10.05 19.39 0.53
C PHE A 46 -9.55 18.24 -0.35
N THR A 47 -9.92 17.01 0.02
CA THR A 47 -9.70 15.87 -0.86
C THR A 47 -10.72 15.93 -2.00
N PRO A 48 -10.31 16.02 -3.28
CA PRO A 48 -11.26 16.07 -4.38
C PRO A 48 -12.12 14.80 -4.41
N THR A 49 -13.43 14.96 -4.53
CA THR A 49 -14.37 13.85 -4.66
C THR A 49 -14.03 13.02 -5.90
N GLY A 50 -13.71 11.73 -5.71
CA GLY A 50 -13.29 10.83 -6.80
C GLY A 50 -11.78 10.79 -7.08
N GLY A 51 -10.97 11.56 -6.34
CA GLY A 51 -9.51 11.49 -6.42
C GLY A 51 -8.94 10.18 -5.88
N LEU A 52 -7.68 9.89 -6.25
CA LEU A 52 -6.96 8.68 -5.82
C LEU A 52 -6.91 8.57 -4.28
N PHE A 53 -6.73 9.69 -3.58
CA PHE A 53 -6.80 9.77 -2.12
C PHE A 53 -8.18 9.47 -1.55
N ALA A 54 -9.26 9.98 -2.15
CA ALA A 54 -10.62 9.70 -1.68
C ALA A 54 -10.95 8.20 -1.79
N ASN A 55 -10.50 7.55 -2.86
CA ASN A 55 -10.69 6.11 -3.06
C ASN A 55 -9.86 5.28 -2.07
N LEU A 56 -8.59 5.64 -1.84
CA LEU A 56 -7.74 4.94 -0.88
C LEU A 56 -8.24 5.12 0.56
N THR A 57 -8.71 6.31 0.93
CA THR A 57 -9.32 6.56 2.23
C THR A 57 -10.62 5.76 2.40
N ARG A 58 -11.48 5.69 1.37
CA ARG A 58 -12.68 4.86 1.39
C ARG A 58 -12.35 3.37 1.57
N LEU A 59 -11.31 2.88 0.88
CA LEU A 59 -10.81 1.51 1.06
C LEU A 59 -10.25 1.29 2.47
N GLY A 60 -9.59 2.29 3.04
CA GLY A 60 -9.13 2.29 4.43
C GLY A 60 -10.29 2.18 5.42
N MET A 61 -11.30 3.04 5.27
CA MET A 61 -12.50 3.07 6.12
C MET A 61 -13.32 1.78 6.03
N LEU A 62 -13.37 1.14 4.86
CA LEU A 62 -14.00 -0.17 4.66
C LEU A 62 -13.15 -1.34 5.19
N GLY A 63 -11.93 -1.08 5.68
CA GLY A 63 -10.98 -2.11 6.12
C GLY A 63 -10.37 -2.93 4.98
N LEU A 64 -10.80 -2.71 3.73
CA LEU A 64 -10.36 -3.45 2.55
C LEU A 64 -8.95 -3.05 2.08
N PHE A 65 -8.42 -1.92 2.54
CA PHE A 65 -7.08 -1.46 2.18
C PHE A 65 -5.98 -2.50 2.46
N THR A 66 -6.06 -3.18 3.62
CA THR A 66 -5.11 -4.23 3.99
C THR A 66 -5.20 -5.43 3.05
N LEU A 67 -6.41 -5.84 2.69
CA LEU A 67 -6.66 -6.92 1.74
C LEU A 67 -6.14 -6.57 0.34
N THR A 68 -6.48 -5.39 -0.17
CA THR A 68 -6.02 -4.93 -1.49
C THR A 68 -4.50 -4.79 -1.53
N ALA A 69 -3.88 -4.22 -0.49
CA ALA A 69 -2.42 -4.12 -0.38
C ALA A 69 -1.75 -5.50 -0.39
N THR A 70 -2.33 -6.49 0.29
CA THR A 70 -1.82 -7.86 0.34
C THR A 70 -1.85 -8.51 -1.04
N ILE A 71 -2.96 -8.39 -1.77
CA ILE A 71 -3.12 -8.95 -3.12
C ILE A 71 -2.12 -8.33 -4.09
N VAL A 72 -2.03 -6.99 -4.11
CA VAL A 72 -1.10 -6.26 -4.99
C VAL A 72 0.35 -6.62 -4.67
N THR A 73 0.69 -6.73 -3.39
CA THR A 73 2.03 -7.09 -2.95
C THR A 73 2.39 -8.53 -3.35
N GLY A 74 1.46 -9.48 -3.19
CA GLY A 74 1.64 -10.87 -3.63
C GLY A 74 1.88 -10.97 -5.13
N PHE A 75 1.16 -10.17 -5.92
CA PHE A 75 1.35 -10.08 -7.37
C PHE A 75 2.74 -9.53 -7.74
N LEU A 76 3.17 -8.44 -7.09
CA LEU A 76 4.50 -7.85 -7.31
C LEU A 76 5.64 -8.79 -6.92
N ALA A 77 5.54 -9.45 -5.76
CA ALA A 77 6.55 -10.43 -5.32
C ALA A 77 6.65 -11.62 -6.28
N SER A 78 5.51 -12.07 -6.82
CA SER A 78 5.46 -13.14 -7.81
C SER A 78 6.10 -12.72 -9.13
N LEU A 79 5.79 -11.52 -9.62
CA LEU A 79 6.42 -10.92 -10.81
C LEU A 79 7.94 -10.80 -10.65
N ALA A 80 8.40 -10.25 -9.53
CA ALA A 80 9.83 -10.10 -9.25
C ALA A 80 10.54 -11.46 -9.24
N THR A 81 9.90 -12.48 -8.68
CA THR A 81 10.44 -13.83 -8.68
C THR A 81 10.54 -14.37 -10.10
N VAL A 82 9.47 -14.28 -10.90
CA VAL A 82 9.50 -14.71 -12.32
C VAL A 82 10.59 -14.00 -13.11
N LEU A 83 10.78 -12.69 -12.92
CA LEU A 83 11.83 -11.93 -13.57
C LEU A 83 13.23 -12.42 -13.18
N VAL A 84 13.48 -12.66 -11.90
CA VAL A 84 14.78 -13.18 -11.42
C VAL A 84 15.10 -14.55 -12.03
N TRP A 85 14.12 -15.41 -12.22
CA TRP A 85 14.33 -16.71 -12.87
C TRP A 85 14.49 -16.63 -14.40
N LYS A 86 14.13 -15.50 -15.01
CA LYS A 86 14.27 -15.24 -16.44
C LYS A 86 15.53 -14.47 -16.81
N VAL A 87 16.19 -13.87 -15.81
CA VAL A 87 17.54 -13.29 -15.89
C VAL A 87 18.57 -14.40 -15.67
#